data_AF-A0A514XNV6-F1
#
_entry.id   AF-A0A514XNV6-F1
#
_cell.length_a   1.000
_cell.length_b   1.000
_cell.length_c   1.000
_cell.angle_alpha   90.00
_cell.angle_beta   90.00
_cell.angle_gamma   90.00
#
_symmetry.space_group_name_H-M   'P 1'
#
loop_
_entity.id
_entity.type
_entity.pdbx_description
1 polymer ?
#
loop_
_entity_poly.entity_id
_entity_poly.type
_entity_poly.pdbx_seq_one_letter_code
_entity_poly.pdbx_strand_id
1 'polypeptide(L)'
;MLFAVPIGGGIPAGVVLAKSRGIGWLAMSLLYLVSDLLLAIVFEPMMFVILWIARHLPFLQRTIDISRDITAKTIARYGAKPGPIVLIMIAFGVDPMTGRAAALSQGHGFFGGWAIAIAGDMLFFWVVMSSTLFLNNLLGDGTWAAVIIMVLMILIPTLVRKWKDRNQTV
;
A
#
# COMPACT_ATOMS: atom_id res chain seq x y z
N MET A 1 5.56 -19.01 -3.63
CA MET A 1 5.99 -17.62 -3.30
C MET A 1 5.40 -16.65 -4.33
N LEU A 2 4.07 -16.50 -4.35
CA LEU A 2 3.40 -15.74 -5.43
C LEU A 2 3.33 -14.21 -5.18
N PHE A 3 3.60 -13.76 -3.95
CA PHE A 3 3.45 -12.36 -3.52
C PHE A 3 4.57 -11.86 -2.60
N ALA A 4 5.73 -12.53 -2.60
CA ALA A 4 6.79 -12.30 -1.61
C ALA A 4 7.67 -11.05 -1.88
N VAL A 5 7.52 -10.38 -3.02
CA VAL A 5 8.33 -9.20 -3.38
C VAL A 5 7.40 -8.00 -3.63
N PRO A 6 7.25 -7.09 -2.65
CA PRO A 6 6.45 -5.89 -2.79
C PRO A 6 7.31 -4.81 -3.47
N ILE A 7 7.62 -5.01 -4.75
CA ILE A 7 8.14 -3.94 -5.61
C ILE A 7 7.18 -3.84 -6.78
N GLY A 8 6.15 -2.99 -6.64
CA GLY A 8 5.31 -2.38 -7.67
C GLY A 8 4.55 -3.30 -8.65
N GLY A 9 5.20 -4.29 -9.27
CA GLY A 9 4.66 -5.21 -10.26
C GLY A 9 4.32 -6.62 -9.75
N GLY A 10 4.53 -6.90 -8.46
CA GLY A 10 4.25 -8.21 -7.88
C GLY A 10 2.77 -8.62 -7.97
N ILE A 11 1.85 -7.65 -7.87
CA ILE A 11 0.39 -7.90 -7.91
C ILE A 11 -0.06 -8.32 -9.33
N PRO A 12 0.19 -7.54 -10.41
CA PRO A 12 -0.19 -7.95 -11.76
C PRO A 12 0.43 -9.29 -12.18
N ALA A 13 1.72 -9.50 -11.87
CA ALA A 13 2.41 -10.75 -12.18
C ALA A 13 1.80 -11.95 -11.41
N GLY A 14 1.51 -11.76 -10.12
CA GLY A 14 0.86 -12.77 -9.28
C GLY A 14 -0.54 -13.10 -9.76
N VAL A 15 -1.34 -12.11 -10.17
CA VAL A 15 -2.70 -12.30 -10.69
C VAL A 15 -2.70 -13.07 -12.01
N VAL A 16 -1.78 -12.75 -12.93
CA VAL A 16 -1.66 -13.45 -14.21
C VAL A 16 -1.24 -14.91 -14.00
N LEU A 17 -0.27 -15.16 -13.12
CA LEU A 17 0.18 -16.52 -12.78
C LEU A 17 -0.89 -17.33 -12.05
N ALA A 18 -1.65 -16.71 -11.16
CA ALA A 18 -2.75 -17.36 -10.45
C ALA A 18 -3.89 -17.73 -11.42
N LYS A 19 -4.24 -16.82 -12.35
CA LYS A 19 -5.21 -17.12 -13.41
C LYS A 19 -4.75 -18.25 -14.31
N SER A 20 -3.46 -18.29 -14.70
CA SER A 20 -2.92 -19.37 -15.54
C SER A 20 -2.89 -20.73 -14.83
N ARG A 21 -2.97 -20.73 -13.49
CA ARG A 21 -3.08 -21.92 -12.63
C ARG A 21 -4.54 -22.28 -12.30
N GLY A 22 -5.53 -21.57 -12.85
CA GLY A 22 -6.95 -21.79 -12.58
C GLY A 22 -7.42 -21.30 -11.21
N ILE A 23 -6.63 -20.49 -10.51
CA ILE A 23 -7.01 -19.96 -9.19
C ILE A 23 -8.01 -18.82 -9.38
N GLY A 24 -9.19 -18.95 -8.76
CA GLY A 24 -10.23 -17.93 -8.81
C GLY A 24 -9.89 -16.66 -8.03
N TRP A 25 -10.54 -15.54 -8.38
CA TRP A 25 -10.32 -14.22 -7.78
C TRP A 25 -10.52 -14.18 -6.25
N LEU A 26 -11.46 -14.99 -5.74
CA LEU A 26 -11.72 -15.09 -4.31
C LEU A 26 -10.54 -15.74 -3.57
N ALA A 27 -9.97 -16.81 -4.13
CA ALA A 27 -8.81 -17.48 -3.57
C ALA A 27 -7.56 -16.59 -3.65
N MET A 28 -7.38 -15.84 -4.74
CA MET A 28 -6.32 -14.82 -4.84
C MET A 28 -6.45 -13.75 -3.76
N SER A 29 -7.66 -13.24 -3.52
CA SER A 29 -7.93 -12.24 -2.48
C SER A 29 -7.64 -12.78 -1.08
N LEU A 30 -8.01 -14.02 -0.79
CA LEU A 30 -7.72 -14.66 0.51
C LEU A 30 -6.21 -14.89 0.70
N LEU A 31 -5.51 -15.35 -0.34
CA LEU A 31 -4.05 -15.50 -0.32
C LEU A 31 -3.34 -14.17 -0.04
N TYR A 32 -3.82 -13.09 -0.67
CA TYR A 32 -3.28 -11.76 -0.48
C TYR A 32 -3.59 -11.23 0.94
N LEU A 33 -4.81 -11.41 1.44
CA LEU A 33 -5.19 -11.07 2.82
C LEU A 33 -4.34 -11.81 3.86
N VAL A 34 -4.08 -13.10 3.66
CA VAL A 34 -3.20 -13.88 4.55
C VAL A 34 -1.77 -13.35 4.50
N SER A 35 -1.28 -12.95 3.32
CA SER A 35 0.03 -12.32 3.17
C SER A 35 0.12 -11.02 3.99
N ASP A 36 -0.91 -10.19 3.95
CA ASP A 36 -0.99 -8.94 4.73
C ASP A 36 -1.07 -9.18 6.24
N LEU A 37 -1.80 -10.20 6.67
CA LEU A 37 -1.84 -10.59 8.08
C LEU A 37 -0.49 -11.11 8.58
N LEU A 38 0.21 -11.91 7.77
CA LEU A 38 1.57 -12.36 8.09
C LEU A 38 2.54 -11.18 8.15
N LEU A 39 2.43 -10.24 7.19
CA LEU A 39 3.19 -9.01 7.20
C LEU A 39 2.95 -8.25 8.51
N ALA A 40 1.69 -8.07 8.92
CA ALA A 40 1.34 -7.40 10.16
C ALA A 40 1.97 -8.03 11.40
N ILE A 41 1.93 -9.36 11.49
CA ILE A 41 2.48 -10.13 12.61
C ILE A 41 4.01 -10.03 12.66
N VAL A 42 4.69 -9.96 11.51
CA VAL A 42 6.17 -9.88 11.44
C VAL A 42 6.67 -8.44 11.58
N PHE A 43 6.02 -7.47 10.94
CA PHE A 43 6.46 -6.08 10.90
C PHE A 43 6.23 -5.34 12.20
N GLU A 44 5.13 -5.60 12.90
CA GLU A 44 4.87 -4.93 14.17
C GLU A 44 5.96 -5.18 15.23
N PRO A 45 6.36 -6.43 15.56
CA PRO A 45 7.44 -6.67 16.52
C PRO A 45 8.76 -6.08 16.02
N MET A 46 9.04 -6.15 14.72
CA MET A 46 10.22 -5.52 14.13
C MET A 46 10.22 -3.99 14.35
N MET A 47 9.09 -3.30 14.15
CA MET A 47 8.95 -1.87 14.46
C MET A 47 9.20 -1.58 15.94
N PHE A 48 8.66 -2.41 16.85
CA PHE A 48 8.89 -2.24 18.29
C PHE A 48 10.37 -2.39 18.65
N VAL A 49 11.07 -3.35 18.05
CA VAL A 49 12.52 -3.51 18.23
C VAL A 49 13.27 -2.28 17.72
N ILE A 50 12.92 -1.75 16.54
CA ILE A 50 13.54 -0.53 16.00
C ILE A 50 13.28 0.67 16.91
N LEU A 51 12.06 0.85 17.40
CA LEU A 51 11.72 1.92 18.34
C LEU A 51 12.46 1.76 19.68
N TRP A 52 12.63 0.53 20.15
CA TRP A 52 13.39 0.24 21.36
C TRP A 52 14.88 0.56 21.18
N ILE A 53 15.48 0.18 20.04
CA ILE A 53 16.86 0.54 19.68
C ILE A 53 17.00 2.06 19.52
N ALA A 54 16.02 2.72 18.90
CA ALA A 54 16.02 4.16 18.69
C ALA A 54 16.03 4.95 20.01
N ARG A 55 15.36 4.45 21.06
CA ARG A 55 15.45 5.04 22.40
C ARG A 55 16.86 5.06 22.97
N HIS A 56 17.72 4.14 22.55
CA HIS A 56 19.12 4.06 22.98
C HIS A 56 20.07 4.85 22.06
N LEU A 57 19.62 5.24 20.87
CA LEU A 57 20.42 5.95 19.87
C LEU A 57 19.76 7.29 19.51
N PRO A 58 20.23 8.43 20.06
CA PRO A 58 19.58 9.73 19.88
C PRO A 58 19.52 10.22 18.42
N PHE A 59 20.43 9.77 17.56
CA PHE A 59 20.37 10.05 16.11
C PHE A 59 19.18 9.35 15.43
N LEU A 60 18.93 8.09 15.77
CA LEU A 60 17.85 7.31 15.18
C LEU A 60 16.48 7.84 15.66
N GLN A 61 16.38 8.20 16.94
CA GLN A 61 15.18 8.84 17.47
C GLN A 61 14.83 10.14 16.72
N ARG A 62 15.81 11.00 16.43
CA ARG A 62 15.60 12.22 15.63
C ARG A 62 15.04 11.93 14.25
N THR A 63 15.57 10.91 13.54
CA THR A 63 15.05 10.55 12.21
C THR A 63 13.62 10.04 12.24
N ILE A 64 13.25 9.28 13.28
CA ILE A 64 11.88 8.80 13.49
C ILE A 64 10.94 9.98 13.78
N ASP A 65 11.36 10.92 14.62
CA ASP A 65 10.55 12.07 15.00
C ASP A 65 10.36 13.04 13.83
N ILE A 66 11.40 13.28 13.01
CA ILE A 66 11.30 14.04 11.75
C ILE A 66 10.32 13.34 10.79
N SER A 67 10.44 12.02 10.63
CA SER A 67 9.56 11.27 9.73
C SER A 67 8.11 11.35 10.21
N ARG A 68 7.87 11.21 11.52
CA ARG A 68 6.54 11.38 12.13
C ARG A 68 5.99 12.78 11.93
N ASP A 69 6.80 13.82 12.09
CA ASP A 69 6.38 15.20 11.91
C ASP A 69 6.03 15.51 10.45
N ILE A 70 6.82 15.01 9.49
CA ILE A 70 6.51 15.13 8.05
C ILE A 70 5.22 14.39 7.71
N THR A 71 5.05 13.16 8.20
CA THR A 71 3.82 12.37 8.00
C THR A 71 2.63 13.07 8.64
N ALA A 72 2.76 13.57 9.87
CA ALA A 72 1.70 14.29 10.58
C ALA A 72 1.30 15.58 9.86
N LYS A 73 2.26 16.37 9.37
CA LYS A 73 2.00 17.59 8.58
C LYS A 73 1.32 17.27 7.25
N THR A 74 1.73 16.18 6.60
CA THR A 74 1.13 15.72 5.34
C THR A 74 -0.31 15.27 5.56
N ILE A 75 -0.56 14.54 6.65
CA ILE A 75 -1.88 14.07 7.06
C ILE A 75 -2.78 15.24 7.52
N ALA A 76 -2.24 16.21 8.25
CA ALA A 76 -2.98 17.37 8.75
C ALA A 76 -3.56 18.23 7.62
N ARG A 77 -2.95 18.20 6.41
CA ARG A 77 -3.55 18.80 5.20
C ARG A 77 -4.89 18.18 4.80
N TYR A 78 -5.19 16.97 5.27
CA TYR A 78 -6.46 16.28 5.08
C TYR A 78 -7.41 16.41 6.29
N GLY A 79 -7.01 17.13 7.35
CA GLY A 79 -7.81 17.39 8.56
C GLY A 79 -7.08 17.01 9.86
N ALA A 80 -7.41 17.68 10.98
CA ALA A 80 -6.74 17.50 12.27
C ALA A 80 -6.93 16.09 12.92
N LYS A 81 -7.95 15.35 12.47
CA LYS A 81 -8.21 13.93 12.81
C LYS A 81 -8.75 13.25 11.54
N PRO A 82 -7.89 12.78 10.62
CA PRO A 82 -8.35 12.03 9.45
C PRO A 82 -9.18 10.83 9.92
N GLY A 83 -10.42 10.73 9.44
CA GLY A 83 -11.25 9.56 9.70
C GLY A 83 -10.64 8.28 9.10
N PRO A 84 -11.15 7.10 9.48
CA PRO A 84 -10.66 5.80 8.98
C PRO A 84 -10.56 5.73 7.46
N ILE A 85 -11.50 6.38 6.76
CA ILE A 85 -11.55 6.43 5.28
C ILE A 85 -10.32 7.15 4.70
N VAL A 86 -9.89 8.25 5.29
CA VAL A 86 -8.71 9.00 4.80
C VAL A 86 -7.43 8.19 5.01
N LEU A 87 -7.35 7.46 6.12
CA LEU A 87 -6.21 6.57 6.39
C LEU A 87 -6.19 5.36 5.44
N ILE A 88 -7.36 4.79 5.12
CA ILE A 88 -7.53 3.76 4.08
C ILE A 88 -7.03 4.30 2.73
N MET A 89 -7.38 5.54 2.36
CA MET A 89 -6.92 6.15 1.11
C MET A 89 -5.40 6.38 1.06
N ILE A 90 -4.77 6.67 2.20
CA ILE A 90 -3.30 6.80 2.31
C ILE A 90 -2.64 5.43 2.16
N ALA A 91 -3.15 4.40 2.84
CA ALA A 91 -2.66 3.03 2.71
C ALA A 91 -2.83 2.51 1.27
N PHE A 92 -3.99 2.76 0.67
CA PHE A 92 -4.31 2.46 -0.74
C PHE A 92 -3.34 3.13 -1.73
N GLY A 93 -2.90 4.36 -1.43
CA GLY A 93 -2.10 5.15 -2.36
C GLY A 93 -0.59 4.98 -2.25
N VAL A 94 -0.09 4.36 -1.16
CA VAL A 94 1.34 4.25 -0.91
C VAL A 94 1.73 2.80 -0.64
N ASP A 95 1.35 2.27 0.52
CA ASP A 95 1.53 0.88 0.94
C ASP A 95 0.96 0.69 2.37
N PRO A 96 0.70 -0.56 2.81
CA PRO A 96 0.16 -0.87 4.14
C PRO A 96 1.09 -0.48 5.29
N MET A 97 2.42 -0.43 5.11
CA MET A 97 3.35 0.00 6.16
C MET A 97 3.25 1.51 6.40
N THR A 98 3.14 2.30 5.34
CA THR A 98 2.88 3.74 5.41
C THR A 98 1.48 4.02 6.01
N GLY A 99 0.48 3.22 5.63
CA GLY A 99 -0.85 3.25 6.23
C GLY A 99 -0.85 2.98 7.74
N ARG A 100 -0.10 1.97 8.17
CA ARG A 100 0.09 1.63 9.60
C ARG A 100 0.80 2.75 10.36
N ALA A 101 1.86 3.33 9.79
CA ALA A 101 2.59 4.46 10.38
C ALA A 101 1.70 5.70 10.53
N ALA A 102 0.85 5.98 9.53
CA ALA A 102 -0.15 7.04 9.60
C ALA A 102 -1.18 6.77 10.70
N ALA A 103 -1.71 5.54 10.81
CA ALA A 103 -2.66 5.19 11.86
C ALA A 103 -2.06 5.26 13.28
N LEU A 104 -0.78 4.87 13.45
CA LEU A 104 0.00 5.06 14.68
C LEU A 104 0.08 6.53 15.09
N SER A 105 0.36 7.42 14.13
CA SER A 105 0.46 8.86 14.41
C SER A 105 -0.86 9.47 14.91
N GLN A 106 -1.98 8.80 14.64
CA GLN A 106 -3.33 9.20 15.08
C GLN A 106 -3.78 8.49 16.36
N GLY A 107 -2.91 7.71 17.00
CA GLY A 107 -3.21 7.01 18.26
C GLY A 107 -4.00 5.72 18.10
N HIS A 108 -4.16 5.19 16.88
CA HIS A 108 -4.79 3.88 16.69
C HIS A 108 -3.88 2.75 17.19
N GLY A 109 -4.44 1.90 18.06
CA GLY A 109 -3.77 0.69 18.56
C GLY A 109 -3.48 -0.34 17.47
N PHE A 110 -2.84 -1.44 17.86
CA PHE A 110 -2.39 -2.51 16.96
C PHE A 110 -3.48 -2.97 15.98
N PHE A 111 -4.60 -3.46 16.49
CA PHE A 111 -5.68 -4.01 15.66
C PHE A 111 -6.35 -2.96 14.77
N GLY A 112 -6.63 -1.77 15.29
CA GLY A 112 -7.28 -0.70 14.53
C GLY A 112 -6.41 -0.16 13.41
N GLY A 113 -5.11 0.04 13.67
CA GLY A 113 -4.19 0.56 12.67
C GLY A 113 -3.89 -0.43 11.54
N TRP A 114 -3.72 -1.73 11.87
CA TRP A 114 -3.55 -2.76 10.85
C TRP A 114 -4.84 -3.05 10.09
N ALA A 115 -6.01 -3.06 10.75
CA ALA A 115 -7.29 -3.21 10.03
C ALA A 115 -7.49 -2.12 8.97
N ILE A 116 -7.15 -0.87 9.29
CA ILE A 116 -7.20 0.27 8.36
C ILE A 116 -6.18 0.10 7.22
N ALA A 117 -4.94 -0.29 7.54
CA ALA A 117 -3.89 -0.48 6.53
C ALA A 117 -4.23 -1.62 5.56
N ILE A 118 -4.65 -2.77 6.08
CA ILE A 118 -5.05 -3.95 5.31
C ILE A 118 -6.29 -3.63 4.47
N ALA A 119 -7.27 -2.90 5.01
CA ALA A 119 -8.43 -2.49 4.23
C ALA A 119 -8.06 -1.61 3.03
N GLY A 120 -7.11 -0.68 3.20
CA GLY A 120 -6.58 0.12 2.10
C GLY A 120 -5.85 -0.71 1.05
N ASP A 121 -5.01 -1.63 1.47
CA ASP A 121 -4.23 -2.46 0.55
C ASP A 121 -5.11 -3.49 -0.20
N MET A 122 -6.12 -4.07 0.47
CA MET A 122 -7.10 -4.94 -0.19
C MET A 122 -7.88 -4.21 -1.29
N LEU A 123 -8.28 -2.97 -1.04
CA LEU A 123 -8.96 -2.15 -2.06
C LEU A 123 -8.03 -1.89 -3.25
N PHE A 124 -6.75 -1.61 -2.99
CA PHE A 124 -5.75 -1.39 -4.02
C PHE A 124 -5.55 -2.66 -4.86
N PHE A 125 -5.38 -3.80 -4.19
CA PHE A 125 -5.28 -5.11 -4.81
C PHE A 125 -6.49 -5.42 -5.70
N TRP A 126 -7.72 -5.19 -5.23
CA TRP A 126 -8.92 -5.45 -6.01
C TRP A 126 -9.01 -4.59 -7.27
N VAL A 127 -8.64 -3.30 -7.19
CA VAL A 127 -8.59 -2.43 -8.37
C VAL A 127 -7.59 -2.97 -9.37
N VAL A 128 -6.36 -3.26 -8.94
CA VAL A 128 -5.29 -3.75 -9.82
C VAL A 128 -5.64 -5.12 -10.41
N MET A 129 -6.15 -6.05 -9.60
CA MET A 129 -6.57 -7.37 -10.03
C MET A 129 -7.69 -7.27 -11.07
N SER A 130 -8.71 -6.47 -10.81
CA SER A 130 -9.84 -6.30 -11.74
C SER A 130 -9.39 -5.69 -13.06
N SER A 131 -8.55 -4.66 -13.01
CA SER A 131 -7.93 -4.08 -14.20
C SER A 131 -7.09 -5.12 -14.96
N THR A 132 -6.32 -5.96 -14.26
CA THR A 132 -5.47 -7.00 -14.86
C THR A 132 -6.29 -8.08 -15.54
N LEU A 133 -7.35 -8.56 -14.89
CA LEU A 133 -8.24 -9.55 -15.45
C LEU A 133 -9.01 -9.00 -16.65
N PHE A 134 -9.46 -7.75 -16.58
CA PHE A 134 -10.13 -7.06 -17.68
C PHE A 134 -9.20 -6.89 -18.88
N LEU A 135 -7.99 -6.37 -18.68
CA LEU A 135 -7.02 -6.19 -19.76
C LEU A 135 -6.61 -7.52 -20.38
N ASN A 136 -6.42 -8.56 -19.57
CA ASN A 136 -6.09 -9.90 -20.05
C ASN A 136 -7.24 -10.48 -20.90
N ASN A 137 -8.50 -10.26 -20.51
CA ASN A 137 -9.64 -10.67 -21.33
C ASN A 137 -9.73 -9.88 -22.65
N LEU A 138 -9.28 -8.62 -22.68
CA LEU A 138 -9.30 -7.78 -23.87
C LEU A 138 -8.14 -8.09 -24.84
N LEU A 139 -6.93 -8.32 -24.31
CA LEU A 139 -5.71 -8.53 -25.10
C LEU A 139 -5.46 -10.01 -25.41
N GLY A 140 -6.08 -10.95 -24.68
CA GLY A 140 -5.82 -12.38 -24.80
C GLY A 140 -4.45 -12.84 -24.28
N ASP A 141 -3.56 -11.90 -23.95
CA ASP A 141 -2.22 -12.15 -23.42
C ASP A 141 -2.05 -11.54 -22.02
N GLY A 142 -1.92 -12.42 -21.03
CA GLY A 142 -1.69 -12.02 -19.64
C GLY A 142 -0.37 -11.32 -19.40
N THR A 143 0.65 -11.59 -20.22
CA THR A 143 1.98 -10.97 -20.08
C THR A 143 1.92 -9.49 -20.38
N TRP A 144 1.32 -9.12 -21.52
CA TRP A 144 1.15 -7.72 -21.90
C TRP A 144 0.18 -6.98 -20.98
N ALA A 145 -0.86 -7.66 -20.49
CA ALA A 145 -1.76 -7.09 -19.49
C ALA A 145 -1.01 -6.68 -18.20
N ALA A 146 -0.14 -7.55 -17.69
CA ALA A 146 0.69 -7.23 -16.53
C ALA A 146 1.68 -6.09 -16.82
N VAL A 147 2.36 -6.11 -17.98
CA VAL A 147 3.32 -5.07 -18.37
C VAL A 147 2.64 -3.71 -18.49
N ILE A 148 1.48 -3.63 -19.13
CA ILE A 148 0.73 -2.38 -19.28
C ILE A 148 0.32 -1.83 -17.91
N ILE A 149 -0.16 -2.69 -17.01
CA ILE A 149 -0.55 -2.23 -15.67
C ILE A 149 0.66 -1.79 -14.84
N MET A 150 1.79 -2.49 -14.93
CA MET A 150 3.03 -2.03 -14.30
C MET A 150 3.45 -0.63 -14.80
N VAL A 151 3.37 -0.41 -16.12
CA VAL A 151 3.67 0.89 -16.72
C VAL A 151 2.66 1.95 -16.25
N LEU A 152 1.37 1.63 -16.20
CA LEU A 152 0.33 2.53 -15.70
C LEU A 152 0.53 2.89 -14.23
N MET A 153 0.93 1.95 -13.38
CA MET A 153 1.22 2.21 -11.96
C MET A 153 2.37 3.21 -11.76
N ILE A 154 3.33 3.27 -12.69
CA ILE A 154 4.43 4.25 -12.65
C ILE A 154 3.99 5.59 -13.28
N LEU A 155 3.24 5.54 -14.39
CA LEU A 155 2.87 6.73 -15.14
C LEU A 155 1.70 7.50 -14.51
N ILE A 156 0.68 6.83 -13.96
CA ILE A 156 -0.50 7.52 -13.42
C ILE A 156 -0.13 8.49 -12.30
N PRO A 157 0.65 8.13 -11.27
CA PRO A 157 1.00 9.06 -10.19
C PRO A 157 1.82 10.25 -10.69
N THR A 158 2.72 10.03 -11.65
CA THR A 158 3.58 11.08 -12.21
C THR A 158 2.79 12.04 -13.11
N LEU A 159 1.85 11.53 -13.90
CA LEU A 159 0.95 12.33 -14.73
C LEU A 159 -0.04 13.14 -13.88
N VAL A 160 -0.61 12.54 -12.83
CA VAL A 160 -1.51 13.25 -11.91
C VAL A 160 -0.78 14.37 -11.16
N ARG A 161 0.46 14.14 -10.71
CA ARG A 161 1.29 15.19 -10.10
C ARG A 161 1.56 16.34 -11.08
N LYS A 162 1.98 16.03 -12.32
CA LYS A 162 2.20 17.03 -13.37
C LYS A 162 0.95 17.85 -13.67
N TRP A 163 -0.23 17.23 -13.69
CA TRP A 163 -1.49 17.92 -13.91
C TRP A 163 -1.89 18.81 -12.73
N LYS A 164 -1.68 18.35 -11.50
CA LYS A 164 -1.98 19.11 -10.30
C LYS A 164 -1.07 20.33 -10.14
N ASP A 165 0.23 20.18 -10.40
CA ASP A 165 1.19 21.29 -10.35
C ASP A 165 0.87 22.36 -11.41
N ARG A 166 0.41 21.93 -12.59
CA ARG A 166 -0.01 22.82 -13.68
C ARG A 166 -1.33 23.56 -13.38
N ASN A 167 -2.19 23.03 -12.52
CA ASN A 167 -3.43 23.66 -12.08
C ASN A 167 -3.28 24.56 -10.84
N GLN A 168 -2.12 24.59 -10.19
CA GLN A 168 -1.83 25.50 -9.06
C GLN A 168 -1.16 26.81 -9.49
N THR A 169 -0.86 26.97 -10.78
CA THR A 169 -0.25 28.17 -11.37
C THR A 169 -1.22 29.05 -12.16
N VAL A 170 -2.54 28.94 -11.92
CA VAL A 170 -3.57 29.84 -12.47
C VAL A 170 -4.30 30.51 -11.33
#